data_AF-A0A5Z3QUG1-F1
#
_entry.id   AF-A0A5Z3QUG1-F1
#
_cell.length_a   1.000
_cell.length_b   1.000
_cell.length_c   1.000
_cell.angle_alpha   90.00
_cell.angle_beta   90.00
_cell.angle_gamma   90.00
#
_symmetry.space_group_name_H-M   'P 1'
#
loop_
_entity.id
_entity.type
_entity.pdbx_description
1 polymer ?
#
loop_
_entity_poly.entity_id
_entity_poly.type
_entity_poly.pdbx_seq_one_letter_code
_entity_poly.pdbx_strand_id
1 'polypeptide(L)' 'SEDSWYDIVRRSDGCVVFSFPSSGRHLIYRVNGMVSMRPLLDDEEVFTPNGFMHFIRRLGYRVTPPSDNMKSTA' A
#
# COMPACT_ATOMS: atom_id res chain seq x y z
N SER A 1 -17.42 -0.21 -18.53
CA SER A 1 -16.66 0.23 -19.71
C SER A 1 -15.26 0.55 -19.24
N GLU A 2 -14.22 0.40 -20.06
CA GLU A 2 -12.85 0.85 -19.70
C GLU A 2 -12.74 2.36 -19.46
N ASP A 3 -13.85 3.08 -19.61
CA ASP A 3 -13.99 4.52 -19.46
C ASP A 3 -14.70 4.92 -18.15
N SER A 4 -14.75 4.01 -17.18
CA SER A 4 -15.33 4.29 -15.85
C SER A 4 -14.24 4.86 -14.91
N TRP A 5 -14.59 5.86 -14.11
CA TRP A 5 -13.67 6.57 -13.22
C TRP A 5 -14.22 6.59 -11.79
N TYR A 6 -13.30 6.69 -10.82
CA TYR A 6 -13.62 6.85 -9.40
C TYR A 6 -13.04 8.14 -8.86
N ASP A 7 -13.79 8.78 -7.96
CA ASP A 7 -13.34 9.96 -7.22
C ASP A 7 -13.06 9.64 -5.76
N ILE A 8 -11.98 10.22 -5.23
CA ILE A 8 -11.73 10.30 -3.79
C ILE A 8 -12.30 11.63 -3.31
N VAL A 9 -13.40 11.58 -2.57
CA VAL A 9 -14.09 12.76 -2.08
C VAL A 9 -13.77 13.00 -0.61
N ARG A 10 -13.28 14.20 -0.28
CA ARG A 10 -13.17 14.63 1.12
C ARG A 10 -14.57 14.89 1.67
N ARG A 11 -14.98 14.07 2.63
CA ARG A 11 -16.36 14.09 3.15
C ARG A 11 -16.79 15.43 3.76
N SER A 12 -15.89 16.19 4.37
CA SER A 12 -16.22 17.41 5.12
C SER A 12 -16.71 18.56 4.26
N ASP A 13 -16.21 18.66 3.02
CA ASP A 13 -16.48 19.78 2.10
C ASP A 13 -16.94 19.32 0.72
N GLY A 14 -17.00 18.01 0.48
CA GLY A 14 -17.38 17.43 -0.82
C GLY A 14 -16.32 17.61 -1.90
N CYS A 15 -15.11 18.08 -1.56
CA CYS A 15 -14.06 18.33 -2.54
C CYS A 15 -13.52 17.00 -3.10
N VAL A 16 -13.49 16.88 -4.43
CA VAL A 16 -12.79 15.79 -5.12
C VAL A 16 -11.29 16.04 -5.01
N VAL A 17 -10.58 15.14 -4.32
CA VAL A 17 -9.14 15.24 -4.06
C VAL A 17 -8.35 14.58 -5.20
N PHE A 18 -8.87 13.48 -5.74
CA PHE A 18 -8.27 12.73 -6.86
C PHE A 18 -9.35 12.00 -7.65
N SER A 19 -9.07 11.77 -8.94
CA SER A 19 -9.84 10.90 -9.83
C SER A 19 -8.92 9.87 -10.46
N PHE A 20 -9.36 8.62 -10.60
CA PHE A 20 -8.56 7.54 -11.19
C PHE A 20 -9.42 6.55 -11.99
N PRO A 21 -8.85 5.89 -13.01
CA PRO A 21 -9.58 4.95 -13.83
C PRO A 21 -10.02 3.73 -13.00
N SER A 22 -11.13 3.11 -13.38
CA SER A 22 -11.65 1.91 -12.72
C SER A 22 -10.79 0.66 -12.95
N SER A 23 -9.89 0.71 -13.93
CA SER A 23 -8.95 -0.37 -14.24
C SER A 23 -7.62 -0.19 -13.50
N GLY A 24 -6.88 -1.28 -13.36
CA GLY A 24 -5.55 -1.26 -12.73
C GLY A 24 -5.58 -1.24 -11.19
N ARG A 25 -4.40 -1.22 -10.60
CA ARG A 25 -4.21 -1.17 -9.15
C ARG A 25 -3.65 0.19 -8.76
N HIS A 26 -4.20 0.79 -7.72
CA HIS A 26 -3.79 2.12 -7.24
C HIS A 26 -3.52 2.08 -5.75
N LEU A 27 -2.44 2.72 -5.32
CA LEU A 27 -2.11 2.94 -3.91
C LEU A 27 -2.53 4.35 -3.52
N ILE A 28 -3.32 4.44 -2.44
CA ILE A 28 -3.78 5.70 -1.85
C ILE A 28 -3.25 5.73 -0.42
N TYR A 29 -2.54 6.80 -0.06
CA TYR A 29 -2.11 7.01 1.31
C TYR A 29 -2.21 8.48 1.71
N ARG A 30 -2.39 8.72 3.02
CA ARG A 30 -2.42 10.04 3.61
C ARG A 30 -1.39 10.11 4.72
N VAL A 31 -0.50 11.11 4.67
CA VAL A 31 0.48 11.37 5.71
C VAL A 31 0.58 12.87 5.94
N ASN A 32 0.58 13.32 7.21
CA ASN A 32 0.70 14.74 7.57
C ASN A 32 -0.26 15.69 6.84
N GLY A 33 -1.49 15.23 6.56
CA GLY A 33 -2.49 16.02 5.84
C GLY A 33 -2.36 16.01 4.31
N MET A 34 -1.26 15.52 3.77
CA MET A 34 -1.07 15.32 2.33
C MET A 34 -1.68 13.98 1.90
N VAL A 35 -2.50 14.00 0.85
CA VAL A 35 -3.03 12.81 0.21
C VAL A 35 -2.23 12.60 -1.08
N SER A 36 -1.76 11.37 -1.29
CA SER A 36 -1.08 10.98 -2.53
C SER A 36 -1.78 9.74 -3.08
N MET A 37 -1.89 9.70 -4.41
CA MET A 37 -2.39 8.56 -5.15
C MET A 37 -1.40 8.24 -6.28
N ARG A 38 -1.10 6.95 -6.50
CA ARG A 38 -0.34 6.51 -7.66
C ARG A 38 -0.81 5.14 -8.15
N PRO A 39 -0.71 4.85 -9.45
CA PRO A 39 -0.81 3.48 -9.92
C PRO A 39 0.32 2.62 -9.31
N LEU A 40 0.01 1.36 -9.05
CA LEU A 40 1.01 0.33 -8.78
C LEU A 40 1.56 -0.18 -10.10
N LEU A 41 2.86 -0.49 -10.13
CA LEU A 41 3.47 -1.21 -11.25
C LEU A 41 2.95 -2.65 -11.29
N ASP A 42 3.07 -3.30 -12.45
CA ASP A 42 2.62 -4.68 -12.63
C ASP A 42 3.38 -5.67 -11.73
N ASP A 43 4.65 -5.37 -11.43
CA ASP A 43 5.54 -6.17 -10.59
C ASP A 43 5.56 -5.74 -9.11
N GLU A 44 4.83 -4.67 -8.75
CA GLU A 44 4.65 -4.30 -7.36
C GLU A 44 3.62 -5.21 -6.69
N GLU A 45 3.97 -5.74 -5.51
CA GLU A 45 3.03 -6.50 -4.69
C GLU A 45 2.80 -5.89 -3.32
N VAL A 46 1.54 -5.92 -2.90
CA VAL A 46 1.11 -5.40 -1.60
C VAL A 46 0.85 -6.56 -0.68
N PHE A 47 1.72 -6.71 0.32
CA PHE A 47 1.60 -7.77 1.31
C PHE A 47 1.15 -7.22 2.65
N THR A 48 0.28 -7.98 3.34
CA THR A 48 0.23 -7.89 4.80
C THR A 48 1.55 -8.42 5.37
N PRO A 49 1.96 -8.04 6.61
CA PRO A 49 3.17 -8.59 7.21
C PRO A 49 3.20 -10.13 7.16
N ASN A 50 2.10 -10.79 7.54
CA ASN A 50 2.00 -12.25 7.44
C ASN A 50 2.12 -12.75 5.99
N GLY A 51 1.48 -12.08 5.03
CA GLY A 51 1.59 -12.41 3.60
C GLY A 51 3.04 -12.36 3.12
N PHE A 52 3.78 -11.33 3.52
CA PHE A 52 5.20 -11.19 3.21
C PHE A 52 6.02 -12.33 3.83
N MET A 53 5.77 -12.66 5.11
CA MET A 53 6.45 -13.79 5.77
C MET A 53 6.20 -15.12 5.07
N HIS A 54 4.98 -15.36 4.58
CA HIS A 54 4.66 -16.56 3.80
C HIS A 54 5.33 -16.57 2.43
N PHE A 55 5.35 -15.42 1.76
CA PHE A 55 6.01 -15.25 0.46
C PHE A 55 7.51 -15.59 0.53
N ILE A 56 8.26 -14.99 1.46
CA ILE A 56 9.70 -15.23 1.58
C ILE A 56 10.04 -16.67 2.00
N ARG A 57 9.19 -17.32 2.81
CA ARG A 57 9.35 -18.76 3.13
C ARG A 57 9.22 -19.64 1.90
N ARG A 58 8.27 -19.34 0.99
CA ARG A 58 8.12 -20.07 -0.29
C ARG A 58 9.31 -19.87 -1.21
N LEU A 59 10.01 -18.75 -1.11
CA LEU A 59 11.27 -18.49 -1.81
C LEU A 59 12.48 -19.18 -1.16
N GLY A 60 12.29 -19.93 -0.07
CA GLY A 60 13.35 -20.67 0.62
C GLY A 60 14.04 -19.91 1.76
N TYR A 61 13.61 -18.68 2.07
CA TYR A 61 14.17 -17.93 3.19
C TYR A 61 13.69 -18.50 4.53
N ARG A 62 14.61 -18.60 5.49
CA ARG A 62 14.30 -18.94 6.88
C ARG A 62 14.09 -17.67 7.69
N VAL A 63 12.85 -17.46 8.13
CA VAL A 63 12.49 -16.40 9.07
C VAL A 63 12.94 -16.80 10.47
N THR A 64 13.75 -15.97 11.12
CA THR A 64 14.16 -16.14 12.52
C THR A 64 13.47 -15.09 13.40
N PRO A 65 13.16 -15.41 14.67
CA PRO A 65 12.68 -14.41 15.61
C PRO A 65 13.75 -13.32 15.83
N PRO A 66 13.36 -12.11 16.26
CA PRO A 66 14.33 -11.08 16.65
C PRO A 66 15.33 -11.66 17.65
N SER A 67 16.62 -11.42 17.43
CA SER A 67 17.64 -11.79 18.41
C SER A 67 17.53 -10.88 19.63
N ASP A 68 17.73 -11.41 20.84
CA ASP A 68 17.72 -10.67 22.11
C ASP A 68 18.76 -9.53 22.19
N ASN A 69 19.60 -9.38 21.17
CA ASN A 69 20.67 -8.39 21.08
C ASN A 69 20.22 -7.06 20.44
N MET A 70 18.93 -6.93 20.11
CA MET A 70 18.41 -5.73 19.44
C MET A 70 18.40 -4.56 20.44
N LYS A 71 19.47 -3.76 20.44
CA LYS A 71 19.56 -2.54 21.24
C LYS A 71 18.48 -1.57 20.77
N SER A 72 17.59 -1.17 21.68
CA SER A 72 16.74 -0.01 21.47
C SER A 72 17.64 1.22 21.40
N THR A 73 17.82 1.79 20.21
CA THR A 73 18.30 3.17 20.07
C THR A 73 17.14 4.08 20.44
N ALA A 74 17.28 4.75 21.59
CA ALA A 74 16.44 5.86 22.03
C ALA A 74 16.75 7.13 21.24
#